data_AF-A0A7C4W7X8-F1
#
_entry.id   AF-A0A7C4W7X8-F1
#
_cell.length_a   1.000
_cell.length_b   1.000
_cell.length_c   1.000
_cell.angle_alpha   90.00
_cell.angle_beta   90.00
_cell.angle_gamma   90.00
#
_symmetry.space_group_name_H-M   'P 1'
#
loop_
_entity.id
_entity.type
_entity.pdbx_description
1 polymer ?
#
loop_
_entity_poly.entity_id
_entity_poly.type
_entity_poly.pdbx_seq_one_letter_code
_entity_poly.pdbx_strand_id
1 'polypeptide(L)'
;YGCVLCQSFAPTHCCVITPQRYSNCGAISWFDGRASASIDPKGPVFEIDKGEILDPVKGEFSGVNEAVKKRTMGEIQRVWLYTGFGYPHTSCGCFEAVAFYIPEVDGLGIVHRGYSDVAVNGLPFSTLADSTAGGRQVDGFHGISIEYMRSPKFLQADGGYSRVVWMPKEVKERVKNFIPPDLVDKIATEEDAKTIDELKAFLRAKNHPVVQRWKEEVAVAVVEAIPAEGREEKATELEQAPAVPAITAATFPITAGGFRIILKDAKIYARRVIIHTVRSEKPEKR
;
A
#
# COMPACT_ATOMS: atom_id res chain seq x y z
N TYR A 1 -7.92 -18.34 -8.48
CA TYR A 1 -6.95 -18.72 -9.53
C TYR A 1 -5.68 -17.91 -9.39
N GLY A 2 -4.56 -18.44 -9.86
CA GLY A 2 -3.29 -17.75 -9.95
C GLY A 2 -2.87 -17.54 -11.40
N CYS A 3 -2.01 -16.56 -11.66
CA CYS A 3 -1.39 -16.34 -12.95
C CYS A 3 0.08 -15.94 -12.80
N VAL A 4 0.96 -16.62 -13.54
CA VAL A 4 2.42 -16.36 -13.59
C VAL A 4 2.89 -15.92 -14.98
N LEU A 5 1.97 -15.50 -15.86
CA LEU A 5 2.31 -15.11 -17.23
C LEU A 5 3.36 -13.99 -17.29
N CYS A 6 3.32 -13.05 -16.34
CA CYS A 6 4.26 -11.92 -16.28
C CYS A 6 5.62 -12.25 -15.64
N GLN A 7 5.88 -13.51 -15.26
CA GLN A 7 7.19 -13.90 -14.70
C GLN A 7 8.34 -13.81 -15.70
N SER A 8 8.05 -13.65 -16.99
CA SER A 8 9.06 -13.35 -18.01
C SER A 8 9.82 -12.04 -17.76
N PHE A 9 9.22 -11.07 -17.05
CA PHE A 9 9.84 -9.79 -16.70
C PHE A 9 9.70 -9.40 -15.22
N ALA A 10 8.88 -10.11 -14.45
CA ALA A 10 8.76 -9.97 -13.00
C ALA A 10 8.82 -11.35 -12.31
N PRO A 11 10.01 -11.97 -12.16
CA PRO A 11 10.16 -13.39 -11.81
C PRO A 11 9.52 -13.79 -10.47
N THR A 12 9.45 -12.86 -9.52
CA THR A 12 8.89 -13.08 -8.18
C THR A 12 7.43 -12.65 -8.08
N HIS A 13 6.78 -12.31 -9.20
CA HIS A 13 5.37 -11.96 -9.23
C HIS A 13 4.47 -13.20 -9.39
N CYS A 14 3.35 -13.19 -8.67
CA CYS A 14 2.25 -14.13 -8.88
C CYS A 14 0.92 -13.38 -8.72
N CYS A 15 0.16 -13.25 -9.79
CA CYS A 15 -1.19 -12.69 -9.72
C CYS A 15 -2.12 -13.67 -9.00
N VAL A 16 -2.89 -13.20 -8.01
CA VAL A 16 -3.95 -13.96 -7.36
C VAL A 16 -5.27 -13.32 -7.72
N ILE A 17 -6.13 -14.09 -8.37
CA ILE A 17 -7.37 -13.64 -9.00
C ILE A 17 -8.55 -14.28 -8.27
N THR A 18 -9.44 -13.43 -7.77
CA THR A 18 -10.66 -13.83 -7.05
C THR A 18 -11.89 -13.20 -7.73
N PRO A 19 -13.12 -13.65 -7.42
CA PRO A 19 -14.33 -13.00 -7.94
C PRO A 19 -14.46 -11.53 -7.56
N GLN A 20 -13.72 -11.07 -6.55
CA GLN A 20 -13.75 -9.70 -6.01
C GLN A 20 -12.41 -8.97 -6.19
N ARG A 21 -11.47 -9.56 -6.93
CA ARG A 21 -10.17 -8.98 -7.24
C ARG A 21 -9.68 -9.51 -8.58
N TYR A 22 -9.87 -8.68 -9.60
CA TYR A 22 -9.33 -8.90 -10.94
C TYR A 22 -7.80 -8.96 -10.92
N SER A 23 -7.22 -9.54 -11.97
CA SER A 23 -5.78 -9.38 -12.21
C SER A 23 -5.42 -7.90 -12.32
N ASN A 24 -4.20 -7.54 -11.94
CA ASN A 24 -3.77 -6.14 -11.97
C ASN A 24 -3.84 -5.55 -13.40
N CYS A 25 -3.68 -6.38 -14.44
CA CYS A 25 -3.79 -5.96 -15.85
C CYS A 25 -5.22 -5.68 -16.33
N GLY A 26 -6.24 -6.04 -15.56
CA GLY A 26 -7.65 -5.89 -15.95
C GLY A 26 -8.16 -6.91 -16.96
N ALA A 27 -7.27 -7.68 -17.61
CA ALA A 27 -7.62 -8.59 -18.69
C ALA A 27 -8.04 -10.00 -18.26
N ILE A 28 -7.89 -10.38 -16.99
CA ILE A 28 -8.19 -11.74 -16.51
C ILE A 28 -9.10 -11.65 -15.29
N SER A 29 -10.37 -11.99 -15.49
CA SER A 29 -11.35 -12.21 -14.42
C SER A 29 -11.15 -13.57 -13.76
N TRP A 30 -11.90 -13.82 -12.67
CA TRP A 30 -11.95 -15.16 -12.09
C TRP A 30 -12.51 -16.22 -13.06
N PHE A 31 -13.51 -15.86 -13.87
CA PHE A 31 -14.09 -16.76 -14.86
C PHE A 31 -13.13 -17.05 -16.02
N ASP A 32 -12.37 -16.06 -16.47
CA ASP A 32 -11.29 -16.25 -17.45
C ASP A 32 -10.20 -17.14 -16.87
N GLY A 33 -9.88 -16.94 -15.59
CA GLY A 33 -8.96 -17.80 -14.84
C GLY A 33 -9.40 -19.27 -14.84
N ARG A 34 -10.69 -19.52 -14.54
CA ARG A 34 -11.29 -20.85 -14.59
C ARG A 34 -11.23 -21.46 -15.99
N ALA A 35 -11.64 -20.71 -17.00
CA ALA A 35 -11.65 -21.19 -18.38
C ALA A 35 -10.23 -21.51 -18.87
N SER A 36 -9.28 -20.61 -18.63
CA SER A 36 -7.87 -20.78 -19.04
C SER A 36 -7.22 -21.99 -18.37
N ALA A 37 -7.40 -22.18 -17.06
CA ALA A 37 -6.86 -23.34 -16.34
C ALA A 37 -7.51 -24.67 -16.78
N SER A 38 -8.76 -24.63 -17.25
CA SER A 38 -9.46 -25.82 -17.76
C SER A 38 -9.00 -26.21 -19.17
N ILE A 39 -8.72 -25.22 -20.02
CA ILE A 39 -8.26 -25.43 -21.41
C ILE A 39 -6.80 -25.87 -21.44
N ASP A 40 -5.94 -25.21 -20.67
CA ASP A 40 -4.51 -25.55 -20.55
C ASP A 40 -4.12 -25.72 -19.08
N PRO A 41 -4.29 -26.93 -18.51
CA PRO A 41 -3.93 -27.21 -17.11
C PRO A 41 -2.44 -27.05 -16.79
N LYS A 42 -1.57 -27.03 -17.80
CA LYS A 42 -0.11 -26.83 -17.65
C LYS A 42 0.31 -25.39 -17.97
N GLY A 43 -0.65 -24.53 -18.31
CA GLY A 43 -0.44 -23.15 -18.68
C GLY A 43 -0.04 -22.26 -17.50
N PRO A 44 0.14 -20.95 -17.78
CA PRO A 44 0.56 -19.98 -16.77
C PRO A 44 -0.56 -19.60 -15.79
N VAL A 45 -1.81 -19.94 -16.10
CA VAL A 45 -2.98 -19.75 -15.23
C VAL A 45 -3.33 -21.07 -14.58
N PHE A 46 -3.50 -21.08 -13.27
CA PHE A 46 -3.66 -22.31 -12.49
C PHE A 46 -4.66 -22.14 -11.35
N GLU A 47 -5.24 -23.26 -10.94
CA GLU A 47 -6.12 -23.30 -9.78
C GLU A 47 -5.33 -23.10 -8.48
N ILE A 48 -5.97 -22.42 -7.52
CA ILE A 48 -5.45 -22.25 -6.16
C ILE A 48 -6.55 -22.73 -5.23
N ASP A 49 -6.28 -23.81 -4.51
CA ASP A 49 -7.12 -24.22 -3.39
C ASP A 49 -7.08 -23.11 -2.34
N LYS A 50 -8.25 -22.62 -1.94
CA LYS A 50 -8.33 -21.45 -1.04
C LYS A 50 -7.67 -21.73 0.31
N GLY A 51 -7.81 -22.95 0.83
CA GLY A 51 -7.37 -23.31 2.17
C GLY A 51 -8.16 -22.57 3.27
N GLU A 52 -7.53 -22.44 4.43
CA GLU A 52 -8.09 -21.78 5.62
C GLU A 52 -8.10 -20.26 5.46
N ILE A 53 -9.08 -19.61 6.09
CA ILE A 53 -9.15 -18.15 6.17
C ILE A 53 -8.32 -17.72 7.39
N LEU A 54 -7.19 -17.04 7.14
CA LEU A 54 -6.31 -16.55 8.20
C LEU A 54 -6.68 -15.13 8.62
N ASP A 55 -7.06 -14.28 7.65
CA ASP A 55 -7.57 -12.92 7.91
C ASP A 55 -8.64 -12.55 6.86
N PRO A 56 -9.92 -12.47 7.25
CA PRO A 56 -11.00 -12.15 6.31
C PRO A 56 -11.03 -10.69 5.84
N VAL A 57 -10.42 -9.77 6.60
CA VAL A 57 -10.39 -8.33 6.29
C VAL A 57 -9.24 -8.04 5.32
N LYS A 58 -8.05 -8.55 5.61
CA LYS A 58 -6.89 -8.41 4.71
C LYS A 58 -6.95 -9.35 3.51
N GLY A 59 -7.79 -10.38 3.59
CA GLY A 59 -7.92 -11.39 2.55
C GLY A 59 -6.73 -12.34 2.53
N GLU A 60 -6.30 -12.80 3.71
CA GLU A 60 -5.24 -13.79 3.85
C GLU A 60 -5.82 -15.20 3.92
N PHE A 61 -5.28 -16.09 3.10
CA PHE A 61 -5.69 -17.49 3.03
C PHE A 61 -4.47 -18.40 2.98
N SER A 62 -4.49 -19.52 3.71
CA SER A 62 -3.34 -20.41 3.81
C SER A 62 -2.95 -20.99 2.45
N GLY A 63 -3.92 -21.46 1.66
CA GLY A 63 -3.67 -22.03 0.33
C GLY A 63 -3.18 -21.00 -0.69
N VAL A 64 -3.58 -19.73 -0.53
CA VAL A 64 -3.02 -18.62 -1.34
C VAL A 64 -1.55 -18.38 -0.98
N ASN A 65 -1.21 -18.33 0.31
CA ASN A 65 0.18 -18.17 0.74
C ASN A 65 1.07 -19.31 0.25
N GLU A 66 0.61 -20.55 0.35
CA GLU A 66 1.33 -21.73 -0.16
C GLU A 66 1.55 -21.68 -1.67
N ALA A 67 0.49 -21.36 -2.42
CA ALA A 67 0.55 -21.27 -3.88
C ALA A 67 1.51 -20.16 -4.33
N VAL A 68 1.41 -18.97 -3.72
CA VAL A 68 2.30 -17.85 -4.04
C VAL A 68 3.75 -18.21 -3.69
N LYS A 69 4.01 -18.71 -2.48
CA LYS A 69 5.36 -19.13 -2.06
C LYS A 69 5.99 -20.11 -3.04
N LYS A 70 5.24 -21.12 -3.47
CA LYS A 70 5.71 -22.10 -4.47
C LYS A 70 6.02 -21.43 -5.82
N ARG A 71 5.14 -20.54 -6.28
CA ARG A 71 5.23 -19.92 -7.61
C ARG A 71 6.26 -18.80 -7.69
N THR A 72 6.64 -18.20 -6.58
CA THR A 72 7.67 -17.16 -6.50
C THR A 72 8.99 -17.69 -5.95
N MET A 73 9.22 -19.01 -5.99
CA MET A 73 10.45 -19.66 -5.50
C MET A 73 10.81 -19.33 -4.05
N GLY A 74 9.80 -19.06 -3.22
CA GLY A 74 9.95 -18.74 -1.80
C GLY A 74 10.14 -17.25 -1.48
N GLU A 75 10.31 -16.38 -2.48
CA GLU A 75 10.52 -14.94 -2.26
C GLU A 75 9.32 -14.29 -1.54
N ILE A 76 8.12 -14.52 -2.05
CA ILE A 76 6.88 -14.02 -1.45
C ILE A 76 6.26 -15.11 -0.60
N GLN A 77 6.29 -14.92 0.72
CA GLN A 77 5.80 -15.94 1.67
C GLN A 77 4.34 -15.76 2.07
N ARG A 78 3.84 -14.52 2.04
CA ARG A 78 2.49 -14.15 2.48
C ARG A 78 1.93 -13.07 1.58
N VAL A 79 0.61 -13.13 1.36
CA VAL A 79 -0.11 -12.11 0.58
C VAL A 79 -1.43 -11.76 1.25
N TRP A 80 -1.66 -10.47 1.41
CA TRP A 80 -2.92 -9.87 1.78
C TRP A 80 -3.58 -9.28 0.55
N LEU A 81 -4.73 -9.84 0.19
CA LEU A 81 -5.43 -9.52 -1.05
C LEU A 81 -6.18 -8.18 -1.02
N TYR A 82 -6.35 -7.51 0.11
CA TYR A 82 -7.21 -6.32 0.18
C TYR A 82 -6.56 -5.12 0.89
N THR A 83 -5.24 -4.98 0.76
CA THR A 83 -4.43 -3.88 1.32
C THR A 83 -3.27 -3.53 0.38
N GLY A 84 -2.80 -2.29 0.47
CA GLY A 84 -1.54 -1.79 -0.08
C GLY A 84 -0.38 -1.78 0.93
N PHE A 85 -0.54 -2.34 2.13
CA PHE A 85 0.45 -2.26 3.22
C PHE A 85 0.76 -3.63 3.88
N GLY A 86 1.96 -3.78 4.42
CA GLY A 86 2.46 -4.97 5.09
C GLY A 86 2.84 -6.08 4.11
N TYR A 87 1.86 -6.89 3.70
CA TYR A 87 2.07 -7.97 2.73
C TYR A 87 1.20 -7.77 1.48
N PRO A 88 1.26 -6.61 0.81
CA PRO A 88 0.42 -6.36 -0.35
C PRO A 88 0.67 -7.40 -1.45
N HIS A 89 -0.35 -7.63 -2.25
CA HIS A 89 -0.21 -8.46 -3.45
C HIS A 89 0.78 -7.79 -4.43
N THR A 90 1.77 -8.54 -4.92
CA THR A 90 2.84 -7.94 -5.75
C THR A 90 2.32 -7.44 -7.09
N SER A 91 3.07 -6.55 -7.74
CA SER A 91 2.73 -6.01 -9.05
C SER A 91 3.85 -6.27 -10.07
N CYS A 92 3.49 -6.73 -11.27
CA CYS A 92 4.46 -7.02 -12.33
C CYS A 92 4.88 -5.76 -13.10
N GLY A 93 3.94 -5.07 -13.73
CA GLY A 93 4.21 -3.90 -14.58
C GLY A 93 3.12 -3.64 -15.64
N CYS A 94 2.19 -4.58 -15.84
CA CYS A 94 1.07 -4.44 -16.77
C CYS A 94 -0.22 -3.87 -16.14
N PHE A 95 -0.15 -3.33 -14.92
CA PHE A 95 -1.32 -2.76 -14.24
C PHE A 95 -1.91 -1.55 -14.97
N GLU A 96 -3.24 -1.42 -14.93
CA GLU A 96 -3.95 -0.29 -15.56
C GLU A 96 -3.77 1.01 -14.77
N ALA A 97 -3.66 0.90 -13.44
CA ALA A 97 -3.46 2.04 -12.55
C ALA A 97 -2.60 1.66 -11.33
N VAL A 98 -2.11 2.70 -10.64
CA VAL A 98 -1.38 2.59 -9.37
C VAL A 98 -2.19 3.30 -8.30
N ALA A 99 -2.46 2.62 -7.20
CA ALA A 99 -2.82 3.24 -5.94
C ALA A 99 -1.51 3.56 -5.18
N PHE A 100 -1.27 4.83 -4.89
CA PHE A 100 -0.07 5.29 -4.21
C PHE A 100 -0.42 6.05 -2.93
N TYR A 101 0.35 5.84 -1.87
CA TYR A 101 0.15 6.49 -0.58
C TYR A 101 0.71 7.91 -0.59
N ILE A 102 -0.03 8.83 0.03
CA ILE A 102 0.30 10.24 0.19
C ILE A 102 0.37 10.50 1.70
N PRO A 103 1.59 10.46 2.29
CA PRO A 103 1.77 10.56 3.73
C PRO A 103 1.18 11.85 4.32
N GLU A 104 1.31 12.97 3.62
CA GLU A 104 0.92 14.29 4.11
C GLU A 104 -0.60 14.46 4.32
N VAL A 105 -1.40 13.53 3.81
CA VAL A 105 -2.86 13.49 3.96
C VAL A 105 -3.35 12.13 4.46
N ASP A 106 -2.47 11.22 4.87
CA ASP A 106 -2.78 9.82 5.25
C ASP A 106 -3.76 9.12 4.28
N GLY A 107 -3.59 9.39 2.98
CA GLY A 107 -4.53 9.02 1.93
C GLY A 107 -3.88 8.27 0.78
N LEU A 108 -4.71 7.71 -0.10
CA LEU A 108 -4.31 7.06 -1.33
C LEU A 108 -4.69 7.93 -2.53
N GLY A 109 -3.71 8.24 -3.37
CA GLY A 109 -3.95 8.71 -4.73
C GLY A 109 -4.09 7.53 -5.69
N ILE A 110 -4.82 7.72 -6.78
CA ILE A 110 -4.88 6.76 -7.89
C ILE A 110 -4.44 7.47 -9.17
N VAL A 111 -3.58 6.85 -9.95
CA VAL A 111 -3.22 7.34 -11.29
C VAL A 111 -3.22 6.19 -12.29
N HIS A 112 -3.83 6.40 -13.45
CA HIS A 112 -3.92 5.38 -14.49
C HIS A 112 -2.86 5.57 -15.57
N ARG A 113 -2.54 4.50 -16.29
CA ARG A 113 -1.47 4.45 -17.29
C ARG A 113 -1.57 5.49 -18.41
N GLY A 114 -2.79 5.85 -18.79
CA GLY A 114 -3.07 6.82 -19.86
C GLY A 114 -2.97 8.28 -19.43
N TYR A 115 -2.81 8.54 -18.12
CA TYR A 115 -2.73 9.91 -17.61
C TYR A 115 -1.38 10.54 -18.01
N SER A 116 -1.44 11.60 -18.81
CA SER A 116 -0.25 12.22 -19.42
C SER A 116 0.42 13.30 -18.56
N ASP A 117 -0.26 13.79 -17.52
CA ASP A 117 0.26 14.82 -16.62
C ASP A 117 0.85 14.17 -15.35
N VAL A 118 1.31 14.99 -14.42
CA VAL A 118 1.78 14.56 -13.10
C VAL A 118 0.60 14.39 -12.13
N ALA A 119 0.69 13.37 -11.28
CA ALA A 119 -0.25 13.20 -10.19
C ALA A 119 -0.07 14.32 -9.13
N VAL A 120 -0.98 14.41 -8.18
CA VAL A 120 -0.99 15.46 -7.14
C VAL A 120 0.28 15.55 -6.27
N ASN A 121 1.09 14.49 -6.25
CA ASN A 121 2.41 14.44 -5.60
C ASN A 121 3.56 14.90 -6.52
N GLY A 122 3.25 15.41 -7.72
CA GLY A 122 4.22 15.88 -8.71
C GLY A 122 4.92 14.77 -9.50
N LEU A 123 4.52 13.50 -9.37
CA LEU A 123 5.16 12.39 -10.07
C LEU A 123 4.32 11.94 -11.28
N PRO A 124 4.94 11.69 -12.46
CA PRO A 124 4.25 11.08 -13.58
C PRO A 124 3.96 9.60 -13.31
N PHE A 125 3.02 9.01 -14.07
CA PHE A 125 2.67 7.59 -13.94
C PHE A 125 3.89 6.66 -14.04
N SER A 126 4.84 6.94 -14.93
CA SER A 126 6.03 6.10 -15.13
C SER A 126 6.85 5.94 -13.85
N THR A 127 7.10 7.03 -13.11
CA THR A 127 7.86 6.99 -11.85
C THR A 127 7.13 6.22 -10.76
N LEU A 128 5.81 6.36 -10.70
CA LEU A 128 4.97 5.60 -9.76
C LEU A 128 4.91 4.12 -10.14
N ALA A 129 4.87 3.80 -11.44
CA ALA A 129 4.90 2.45 -11.95
C ALA A 129 6.23 1.75 -11.63
N ASP A 130 7.37 2.44 -11.79
CA ASP A 130 8.69 1.92 -11.46
C ASP A 130 8.82 1.57 -9.97
N SER A 131 8.20 2.37 -9.11
CA SER A 131 8.16 2.13 -7.66
C SER A 131 7.30 0.92 -7.29
N THR A 132 6.26 0.65 -8.07
CA THR A 132 5.25 -0.39 -7.84
C THR A 132 5.61 -1.75 -8.46
N ALA A 133 6.32 -1.75 -9.59
CA ALA A 133 6.56 -2.92 -10.42
C ALA A 133 7.69 -3.85 -9.92
N GLY A 134 7.87 -4.96 -10.63
CA GLY A 134 9.00 -5.88 -10.45
C GLY A 134 8.73 -7.08 -9.53
N GLY A 135 7.48 -7.35 -9.17
CA GLY A 135 7.12 -8.52 -8.37
C GLY A 135 7.55 -8.43 -6.91
N ARG A 136 7.67 -7.20 -6.39
CA ARG A 136 8.03 -6.89 -4.99
C ARG A 136 6.79 -6.53 -4.18
N GLN A 137 6.88 -6.66 -2.86
CA GLN A 137 5.93 -6.08 -1.92
C GLN A 137 6.45 -4.70 -1.53
N VAL A 138 5.71 -3.66 -1.89
CA VAL A 138 6.09 -2.26 -1.63
C VAL A 138 4.93 -1.58 -0.93
N ASP A 139 5.16 -1.16 0.30
CA ASP A 139 4.12 -0.51 1.10
C ASP A 139 3.74 0.83 0.49
N GLY A 140 2.42 1.03 0.39
CA GLY A 140 1.85 2.25 -0.15
C GLY A 140 1.96 2.39 -1.67
N PHE A 141 2.50 1.41 -2.41
CA PHE A 141 2.55 1.44 -3.87
C PHE A 141 1.98 0.14 -4.43
N HIS A 142 0.76 0.20 -4.93
CA HIS A 142 -0.02 -0.99 -5.25
C HIS A 142 -0.66 -0.91 -6.65
N GLY A 143 -0.29 -1.82 -7.53
CA GLY A 143 -0.84 -1.91 -8.88
C GLY A 143 -2.25 -2.48 -8.86
N ILE A 144 -3.16 -1.83 -9.58
CA ILE A 144 -4.58 -2.17 -9.62
C ILE A 144 -5.11 -2.15 -11.06
N SER A 145 -6.21 -2.87 -11.26
CA SER A 145 -7.07 -2.73 -12.45
C SER A 145 -8.26 -1.84 -12.13
N ILE A 146 -8.83 -1.23 -13.18
CA ILE A 146 -10.04 -0.42 -13.04
C ILE A 146 -11.23 -1.31 -12.61
N GLU A 147 -11.25 -2.57 -13.04
CA GLU A 147 -12.26 -3.54 -12.59
C GLU A 147 -12.16 -3.87 -11.10
N TYR A 148 -10.96 -3.91 -10.52
CA TYR A 148 -10.82 -4.10 -9.07
C TYR A 148 -11.41 -2.93 -8.27
N MET A 149 -11.34 -1.70 -8.80
CA MET A 149 -11.95 -0.52 -8.16
C MET A 149 -13.48 -0.63 -8.04
N ARG A 150 -14.14 -1.46 -8.84
CA ARG A 150 -15.60 -1.70 -8.74
C ARG A 150 -15.98 -2.65 -7.61
N SER A 151 -15.00 -3.31 -7.00
CA SER A 151 -15.22 -4.32 -5.98
C SER A 151 -15.53 -3.70 -4.61
N PRO A 152 -16.51 -4.21 -3.84
CA PRO A 152 -16.65 -3.87 -2.42
C PRO A 152 -15.45 -4.32 -1.57
N LYS A 153 -14.56 -5.16 -2.11
CA LYS A 153 -13.30 -5.55 -1.46
C LYS A 153 -12.12 -4.65 -1.83
N PHE A 154 -12.34 -3.61 -2.64
CA PHE A 154 -11.30 -2.68 -3.06
C PHE A 154 -10.59 -2.05 -1.85
N LEU A 155 -9.34 -2.47 -1.62
CA LEU A 155 -8.47 -2.02 -0.53
C LEU A 155 -9.18 -1.93 0.84
N GLN A 156 -10.11 -2.86 1.10
CA GLN A 156 -11.02 -2.76 2.27
C GLN A 156 -10.28 -2.73 3.60
N ALA A 157 -9.10 -3.37 3.72
CA ALA A 157 -8.32 -3.35 4.95
C ALA A 157 -7.69 -1.98 5.23
N ASP A 158 -7.59 -1.14 4.21
CA ASP A 158 -7.07 0.22 4.32
C ASP A 158 -8.19 1.27 4.44
N GLY A 159 -9.46 0.84 4.40
CA GLY A 159 -10.63 1.72 4.39
C GLY A 159 -11.27 1.91 3.01
N GLY A 160 -10.76 1.26 1.97
CA GLY A 160 -11.27 1.33 0.60
C GLY A 160 -11.38 2.77 0.09
N TYR A 161 -12.52 3.11 -0.51
CA TYR A 161 -12.74 4.47 -1.05
C TYR A 161 -12.67 5.58 -0.01
N SER A 162 -12.91 5.29 1.28
CA SER A 162 -12.81 6.32 2.33
C SER A 162 -11.39 6.85 2.54
N ARG A 163 -10.39 6.13 2.04
CA ARG A 163 -8.97 6.54 2.06
C ARG A 163 -8.46 7.02 0.71
N VAL A 164 -9.27 6.94 -0.35
CA VAL A 164 -8.89 7.48 -1.66
C VAL A 164 -9.17 8.97 -1.68
N VAL A 165 -8.13 9.79 -1.84
CA VAL A 165 -8.24 11.25 -1.70
C VAL A 165 -8.14 11.99 -3.04
N TRP A 166 -7.54 11.36 -4.04
CA TRP A 166 -7.31 11.97 -5.35
C TRP A 166 -7.29 10.91 -6.46
N MET A 167 -7.93 11.20 -7.60
CA MET A 167 -7.79 10.41 -8.83
C MET A 167 -8.15 11.24 -10.07
N PRO A 168 -7.59 10.92 -11.26
CA PRO A 168 -8.00 11.58 -12.50
C PRO A 168 -9.50 11.47 -12.74
N LYS A 169 -10.11 12.54 -13.25
CA LYS A 169 -11.55 12.62 -13.55
C LYS A 169 -12.02 11.50 -14.46
N GLU A 170 -11.22 11.14 -15.46
CA GLU A 170 -11.51 10.01 -16.36
C GLU A 170 -11.72 8.70 -15.58
N VAL A 171 -10.83 8.40 -14.63
CA VAL A 171 -10.95 7.20 -13.78
C VAL A 171 -12.17 7.31 -12.90
N LYS A 172 -12.36 8.47 -12.26
CA LYS A 172 -13.50 8.74 -11.37
C LYS A 172 -14.83 8.50 -12.06
N GLU A 173 -15.01 9.01 -13.29
CA GLU A 173 -16.24 8.82 -14.06
C GLU A 173 -16.45 7.35 -14.46
N ARG A 174 -15.39 6.60 -14.80
CA ARG A 174 -15.48 5.17 -15.15
C ARG A 174 -15.95 4.28 -14.00
N VAL A 175 -15.69 4.68 -12.74
CA VAL A 175 -16.04 3.89 -11.54
C VAL A 175 -17.08 4.57 -10.65
N LYS A 176 -17.60 5.74 -11.04
CA LYS A 176 -18.48 6.61 -10.23
C LYS A 176 -19.61 5.88 -9.54
N ASN A 177 -20.30 4.99 -10.27
CA ASN A 177 -21.45 4.23 -9.77
C ASN A 177 -21.09 3.18 -8.69
N PHE A 178 -19.80 2.90 -8.52
CA PHE A 178 -19.27 1.96 -7.52
C PHE A 178 -18.59 2.66 -6.34
N ILE A 179 -18.35 3.96 -6.44
CA ILE A 179 -17.90 4.78 -5.32
C ILE A 179 -19.11 5.01 -4.41
N PRO A 180 -18.96 4.87 -3.07
CA PRO A 180 -20.03 5.23 -2.13
C PRO A 180 -20.56 6.65 -2.42
N PRO A 181 -21.88 6.85 -2.56
CA PRO A 181 -22.45 8.13 -3.00
C PRO A 181 -22.02 9.34 -2.16
N ASP A 182 -21.78 9.12 -0.87
CA ASP A 182 -21.33 10.14 0.09
C ASP A 182 -19.85 10.54 -0.05
N LEU A 183 -19.08 9.78 -0.83
CA LEU A 183 -17.65 10.03 -1.09
C LEU A 183 -17.37 10.59 -2.48
N VAL A 184 -18.27 10.42 -3.45
CA VAL A 184 -18.04 10.84 -4.85
C VAL A 184 -17.56 12.29 -4.93
N ASP A 185 -18.23 13.22 -4.24
CA ASP A 185 -17.89 14.65 -4.28
C ASP A 185 -16.76 15.06 -3.33
N LYS A 186 -16.23 14.12 -2.55
CA LYS A 186 -15.15 14.36 -1.58
C LYS A 186 -13.78 13.91 -2.07
N ILE A 187 -13.71 13.10 -3.13
CA ILE A 187 -12.45 12.69 -3.77
C ILE A 187 -12.06 13.76 -4.79
N ALA A 188 -10.87 14.33 -4.64
CA ALA A 188 -10.36 15.35 -5.55
C ALA A 188 -9.99 14.77 -6.93
N THR A 189 -10.01 15.63 -7.93
CA THR A 189 -9.48 15.36 -9.28
C THR A 189 -8.36 16.34 -9.62
N GLU A 190 -7.76 16.18 -10.79
CA GLU A 190 -6.80 17.12 -11.38
C GLU A 190 -7.37 18.53 -11.61
N GLU A 191 -8.71 18.68 -11.63
CA GLU A 191 -9.39 19.97 -11.72
C GLU A 191 -9.51 20.65 -10.35
N ASP A 192 -9.52 19.87 -9.26
CA ASP A 192 -9.72 20.37 -7.89
C ASP A 192 -8.40 20.65 -7.16
N ALA A 193 -7.38 19.81 -7.39
CA ALA A 193 -6.08 19.92 -6.75
C ALA A 193 -4.96 19.35 -7.63
N LYS A 194 -3.92 20.17 -7.84
CA LYS A 194 -2.70 19.81 -8.58
C LYS A 194 -1.50 19.63 -7.66
N THR A 195 -1.58 20.16 -6.44
CA THR A 195 -0.54 20.06 -5.42
C THR A 195 -1.08 19.47 -4.12
N ILE A 196 -0.16 18.96 -3.27
CA ILE A 196 -0.51 18.42 -1.95
C ILE A 196 -1.18 19.46 -1.05
N ASP A 197 -0.78 20.73 -1.13
CA ASP A 197 -1.37 21.79 -0.30
C ASP A 197 -2.80 22.14 -0.74
N GLU A 198 -3.04 22.20 -2.05
CA GLU A 198 -4.39 22.33 -2.61
C GLU A 198 -5.27 21.12 -2.22
N LEU A 199 -4.70 19.91 -2.29
CA LEU A 199 -5.40 18.69 -1.88
C LEU A 199 -5.80 18.75 -0.40
N LYS A 200 -4.89 19.13 0.49
CA LYS A 200 -5.19 19.32 1.92
C LYS A 200 -6.33 20.29 2.14
N ALA A 201 -6.32 21.43 1.44
CA ALA A 201 -7.37 22.44 1.54
C ALA A 201 -8.72 21.90 1.06
N PHE A 202 -8.75 21.20 -0.09
CA PHE A 202 -9.95 20.57 -0.63
C PHE A 202 -10.54 19.53 0.31
N LEU A 203 -9.71 18.63 0.85
CA LEU A 203 -10.16 17.56 1.75
C LEU A 203 -10.79 18.11 3.03
N ARG A 204 -10.24 19.20 3.59
CA ARG A 204 -10.83 19.91 4.73
C ARG A 204 -12.16 20.54 4.36
N ALA A 205 -12.23 21.25 3.24
CA ALA A 205 -13.46 21.93 2.80
C ALA A 205 -14.60 20.95 2.53
N LYS A 206 -14.29 19.78 1.97
CA LYS A 206 -15.28 18.72 1.66
C LYS A 206 -15.55 17.77 2.83
N ASN A 207 -14.91 17.95 3.98
CA ASN A 207 -14.98 17.05 5.13
C ASN A 207 -14.75 15.58 4.72
N HIS A 208 -13.66 15.33 4.00
CA HIS A 208 -13.28 13.98 3.59
C HIS A 208 -13.01 13.11 4.85
N PRO A 209 -13.42 11.83 4.90
CA PRO A 209 -13.24 10.97 6.08
C PRO A 209 -11.79 10.90 6.58
N VAL A 210 -10.82 10.95 5.67
CA VAL A 210 -9.39 10.95 6.00
C VAL A 210 -8.98 12.07 6.97
N VAL A 211 -9.68 13.20 6.98
CA VAL A 211 -9.38 14.34 7.85
C VAL A 211 -9.54 13.98 9.34
N GLN A 212 -10.40 13.00 9.65
CA GLN A 212 -10.52 12.50 11.03
C GLN A 212 -9.24 11.79 11.48
N ARG A 213 -8.56 11.09 10.57
CA ARG A 213 -7.33 10.33 10.84
C ARG A 213 -6.16 11.24 11.19
N TRP A 214 -6.13 12.45 10.64
CA TRP A 214 -5.11 13.45 11.00
C TRP A 214 -5.21 13.87 12.47
N LYS A 215 -6.44 13.90 13.03
CA LYS A 215 -6.64 14.24 14.45
C LYS A 215 -6.15 13.12 15.36
N GLU A 216 -6.33 11.87 14.94
CA GLU A 216 -5.83 10.68 15.65
C GLU A 216 -4.30 10.66 15.64
N GLU A 217 -3.67 10.96 14.50
CA GLU A 217 -2.20 11.01 14.40
C GLU A 217 -1.59 12.12 15.27
N VAL A 218 -2.22 13.30 15.33
CA VAL A 218 -1.80 14.38 16.25
C VAL A 218 -1.99 13.95 17.70
N ALA A 219 -3.09 13.26 18.04
CA ALA A 219 -3.31 12.77 19.39
C ALA A 219 -2.26 11.72 19.80
N VAL A 220 -1.91 10.78 18.92
CA VAL A 220 -0.88 9.76 19.18
C VAL A 220 0.52 10.39 19.29
N ALA A 221 0.87 11.29 18.38
CA ALA A 221 2.16 12.00 18.42
C ALA A 221 2.31 12.86 19.69
N VAL A 222 1.21 13.48 20.16
CA VAL A 222 1.20 14.23 21.43
C VAL A 222 1.37 13.30 22.62
N VAL A 223 0.79 12.10 22.62
CA VAL A 223 0.93 11.12 23.71
C VAL A 223 2.34 10.53 23.75
N GLU A 224 2.98 10.27 22.61
CA GLU A 224 4.35 9.74 22.54
C GLU A 224 5.43 10.80 22.87
N ALA A 225 5.14 12.09 22.67
CA ALA A 225 6.07 13.17 22.96
C ALA A 225 6.09 13.63 24.44
N ILE A 226 5.21 13.10 25.30
CA ILE A 226 5.18 13.45 26.74
C ILE A 226 6.21 12.59 27.51
N PRO A 227 7.11 13.19 28.31
CA PRO A 227 8.03 12.45 29.17
C PRO A 227 7.27 11.54 30.15
N ALA A 228 7.86 10.39 30.51
CA ALA A 228 7.24 9.33 31.31
C ALA A 228 6.62 9.80 32.65
N GLU A 229 7.09 10.92 33.20
CA GLU A 229 6.63 11.52 34.45
C GLU A 229 5.26 12.22 34.36
N GLY A 230 4.78 12.56 33.15
CA GLY A 230 3.48 13.22 32.93
C GLY A 230 2.34 12.29 32.52
N ARG A 231 2.58 10.96 32.52
CA ARG A 231 1.65 9.98 31.94
C ARG A 231 0.46 9.65 32.84
N GLU A 232 0.59 9.83 34.15
CA GLU A 232 -0.45 9.49 35.13
C GLU A 232 -1.54 10.56 35.27
N GLU A 233 -1.19 11.86 35.19
CA GLU A 233 -2.16 12.95 35.41
C GLU A 233 -3.16 13.14 34.26
N LYS A 234 -2.80 12.78 33.02
CA LYS A 234 -3.73 12.85 31.87
C LYS A 234 -4.40 11.54 31.51
N ALA A 235 -3.91 10.39 32.02
CA ALA A 235 -4.57 9.10 31.84
C ALA A 235 -5.95 9.06 32.52
N THR A 236 -6.07 9.70 33.69
CA THR A 236 -7.34 9.80 34.45
C THR A 236 -8.38 10.69 33.78
N GLU A 237 -7.95 11.69 32.99
CA GLU A 237 -8.85 12.58 32.25
C GLU A 237 -9.41 11.91 30.98
N LEU A 238 -8.68 10.92 30.42
CA LEU A 238 -9.04 10.20 29.20
C LEU A 238 -9.73 8.84 29.45
N GLU A 239 -9.62 8.26 30.65
CA GLU A 239 -10.35 7.03 31.05
C GLU A 239 -11.89 7.19 31.05
N GLN A 240 -12.42 8.41 30.95
CA GLN A 240 -13.87 8.64 30.84
C GLN A 240 -14.44 8.48 29.41
N ALA A 241 -13.62 8.14 28.42
CA ALA A 241 -14.07 7.82 27.06
C ALA A 241 -14.06 6.28 26.81
N PRO A 242 -15.03 5.73 26.07
CA PRO A 242 -15.18 4.28 25.96
C PRO A 242 -14.00 3.63 25.20
N ALA A 243 -13.49 2.53 25.77
CA ALA A 243 -12.28 1.85 25.35
C ALA A 243 -12.43 1.05 24.04
N VAL A 244 -11.40 1.12 23.17
CA VAL A 244 -11.16 0.18 22.07
C VAL A 244 -9.72 -0.35 22.21
N PRO A 245 -9.44 -1.65 21.96
CA PRO A 245 -8.17 -2.26 22.34
C PRO A 245 -7.01 -1.76 21.49
N ALA A 246 -5.88 -1.45 22.13
CA ALA A 246 -4.65 -1.02 21.47
C ALA A 246 -4.01 -2.16 20.66
N ILE A 247 -3.71 -1.89 19.39
CA ILE A 247 -2.85 -2.72 18.54
C ILE A 247 -1.44 -2.13 18.59
N THR A 248 -0.46 -2.96 18.94
CA THR A 248 0.96 -2.61 19.03
C THR A 248 1.55 -2.27 17.66
N ALA A 249 2.14 -1.08 17.54
CA ALA A 249 2.76 -0.59 16.31
C ALA A 249 4.07 -1.34 16.00
N ALA A 250 4.16 -1.85 14.77
CA ALA A 250 5.37 -2.43 14.20
C ALA A 250 6.37 -1.32 13.83
N THR A 251 7.62 -1.51 14.24
CA THR A 251 8.73 -0.58 14.00
C THR A 251 9.28 -0.79 12.58
N PHE A 252 9.18 0.21 11.71
CA PHE A 252 9.89 0.20 10.43
C PHE A 252 11.35 0.67 10.61
N PRO A 253 12.36 -0.02 10.06
CA PRO A 253 13.72 0.47 10.04
C PRO A 253 13.97 1.35 8.81
N ILE A 254 14.41 2.59 9.03
CA ILE A 254 14.97 3.44 7.98
C ILE A 254 16.47 3.14 7.88
N THR A 255 16.90 2.50 6.80
CA THR A 255 18.32 2.30 6.48
C THR A 255 18.82 3.44 5.60
N ALA A 256 19.68 4.30 6.16
CA ALA A 256 20.55 5.20 5.42
C ALA A 256 22.02 4.85 5.70
N GLY A 257 22.76 4.47 4.65
CA GLY A 257 24.23 4.61 4.62
C GLY A 257 25.06 3.82 5.65
N GLY A 258 24.93 2.49 5.69
CA GLY A 258 26.04 1.58 6.04
C GLY A 258 26.66 1.62 7.45
N PHE A 259 26.17 2.45 8.39
CA PHE A 259 26.65 2.46 9.77
C PHE A 259 25.49 2.46 10.75
N ARG A 260 25.53 1.58 11.77
CA ARG A 260 24.54 1.51 12.85
C ARG A 260 25.11 2.17 14.10
N ILE A 261 24.71 3.41 14.36
CA ILE A 261 25.03 4.10 15.62
C ILE A 261 23.78 4.04 16.51
N ILE A 262 23.88 3.36 17.66
CA ILE A 262 22.82 3.31 18.67
C ILE A 262 23.32 4.09 19.89
N LEU A 263 22.65 5.20 20.21
CA LEU A 263 22.86 5.96 21.43
C LEU A 263 21.58 5.88 22.27
N LYS A 264 21.70 5.46 23.54
CA LYS A 264 20.61 5.49 24.53
C LYS A 264 21.05 6.40 25.67
N ASP A 265 20.23 7.40 26.00
CA ASP A 265 20.42 8.38 27.08
C ASP A 265 21.75 9.15 27.08
N ALA A 266 22.29 9.50 25.90
CA ALA A 266 23.54 10.26 25.79
C ALA A 266 23.29 11.76 25.50
N LYS A 267 23.89 12.65 26.31
CA LYS A 267 24.02 14.09 26.01
C LYS A 267 25.38 14.36 25.37
N ILE A 268 25.42 14.55 24.06
CA ILE A 268 26.66 14.83 23.32
C ILE A 268 26.79 16.33 23.07
N TYR A 269 27.85 16.95 23.58
CA TYR A 269 28.22 18.33 23.26
C TYR A 269 29.54 18.32 22.47
N ALA A 270 29.48 18.58 21.17
CA ALA A 270 30.65 18.64 20.30
C ALA A 270 30.64 19.93 19.47
N ARG A 271 31.78 20.62 19.37
CA ARG A 271 31.92 21.81 18.50
C ARG A 271 32.12 21.46 17.01
N ARG A 272 32.64 20.27 16.70
CA ARG A 272 32.74 19.74 15.32
C ARG A 272 32.88 18.21 15.35
N VAL A 273 32.21 17.51 14.45
CA VAL A 273 32.30 16.04 14.27
C VAL A 273 32.70 15.76 12.82
N ILE A 274 33.73 14.93 12.60
CA ILE A 274 34.19 14.49 11.28
C ILE A 274 34.25 12.96 11.29
N ILE A 275 33.52 12.31 10.38
CA ILE A 275 33.45 10.85 10.25
C ILE A 275 34.22 10.45 8.99
N HIS A 276 35.26 9.63 9.15
CA HIS A 276 35.98 9.01 8.03
C HIS A 276 35.62 7.53 7.92
N THR A 277 35.39 7.06 6.69
CA THR A 277 35.20 5.64 6.40
C THR A 277 36.56 4.93 6.34
N VAL A 278 36.81 3.98 7.24
CA VAL A 278 37.99 3.10 7.13
C VAL A 278 37.68 2.00 6.12
N ARG A 279 38.28 2.07 4.92
CA ARG A 279 38.28 0.93 3.99
C ARG A 279 39.22 -0.13 4.55
N SER A 280 38.70 -1.30 4.88
CA SER A 280 39.53 -2.47 5.18
C SER A 280 40.25 -2.91 3.91
N GLU A 281 41.59 -2.86 3.91
CA GLU A 281 42.42 -3.51 2.89
C GLU A 281 42.08 -5.00 2.84
N LYS A 282 41.71 -5.49 1.65
CA LYS A 282 41.60 -6.93 1.38
C LYS A 282 43.01 -7.52 1.35
N PRO A 283 43.29 -8.65 2.03
CA PRO A 283 44.53 -9.37 1.79
C PRO A 283 44.46 -10.08 0.44
N GLU A 284 45.49 -9.85 -0.39
CA GLU A 284 45.76 -10.60 -1.62
C GLU A 284 45.77 -12.11 -1.31
N LYS A 285 45.01 -12.88 -2.07
CA LYS A 285 45.20 -14.33 -2.17
C LYS A 285 45.94 -14.63 -3.47
N ARG A 286 47.16 -15.14 -3.26
CA ARG A 286 47.98 -16.00 -4.14
C ARG A 286 47.18 -16.88 -5.09
#